data_AF-A0A812QYL5-F1
#
_entry.id   AF-A0A812QYL5-F1
#
_cell.length_a   1.000
_cell.length_b   1.000
_cell.length_c   1.000
_cell.angle_alpha   90.00
_cell.angle_beta   90.00
_cell.angle_gamma   90.00
#
_symmetry.space_group_name_H-M   'P 1'
#
loop_
_entity.id
_entity.type
_entity.pdbx_description
1 polymer ?
#
loop_
_entity_poly.entity_id
_entity_poly.type
_entity_poly.pdbx_seq_one_letter_code
_entity_poly.pdbx_strand_id
1 'polypeptide(L)'
;LHGLLSRLGSEQRRRIFSRLTQAQRQKLEQCLLAKCEVQRRNWQGVTVVARSCDEERDPGRRWSPLRRGHGPSDWSRALCQPHSEKAGHAQSQGVYKRVVAGHTSYEATCRTGPFNLSTKWTRSWEAAERFAKVLKGIRKRVLQSSAEIEVSFREAIAEELWQTGLKAREDLNLAFVVRIGARYWVGRSLESPRFAASGLDLERGLSAFRRLRQARGAVFEGACNELSLLMKHSPGELSDAWQRLRMVYLDIWEQAGHSRERVARRLDSLEAKQKPRRLQALRRWRARRTQMAASRRQAWPKSGRLRGGSEALQARCERLLEQWWTKTCRKCCGGVGQPTAQKKAKITGCGMTPVGVCM
;
A
#
# COMPACT_ATOMS: atom_id res chain seq x y z
N LEU A 1 6.77 -25.59 -11.95
CA LEU A 1 8.14 -25.58 -11.38
C LEU A 1 8.27 -24.63 -10.18
N HIS A 2 8.13 -23.30 -10.32
CA HIS A 2 8.21 -22.36 -9.18
C HIS A 2 7.31 -22.74 -7.98
N GLY A 3 6.02 -23.00 -8.22
CA GLY A 3 5.09 -23.44 -7.19
C GLY A 3 5.34 -24.85 -6.60
N LEU A 4 6.20 -25.65 -7.24
CA LEU A 4 6.66 -26.95 -6.71
C LEU A 4 7.94 -26.77 -5.87
N LEU A 5 8.89 -25.97 -6.37
CA LEU A 5 10.11 -25.61 -5.63
C LEU A 5 9.79 -24.86 -4.33
N SER A 6 8.75 -24.03 -4.31
CA SER A 6 8.31 -23.32 -3.10
C SER A 6 7.67 -24.23 -2.04
N ARG A 7 7.26 -25.45 -2.40
CA ARG A 7 6.71 -26.45 -1.49
C ARG A 7 7.77 -27.38 -0.90
N LEU A 8 8.99 -27.34 -1.41
CA LEU A 8 10.12 -28.14 -0.92
C LEU A 8 10.82 -27.45 0.26
N GLY A 9 11.32 -28.27 1.19
CA GLY A 9 12.19 -27.82 2.28
C GLY A 9 13.46 -27.13 1.75
N SER A 10 14.11 -26.32 2.59
CA SER A 10 15.35 -25.63 2.24
C SER A 10 16.47 -26.60 1.86
N GLU A 11 16.60 -27.74 2.54
CA GLU A 11 17.59 -28.78 2.22
C GLU A 11 17.31 -29.49 0.90
N GLN A 12 16.06 -29.85 0.63
CA GLN A 12 15.65 -30.50 -0.62
C GLN A 12 15.92 -29.58 -1.82
N ARG A 13 15.65 -28.28 -1.67
CA ARG A 13 16.02 -27.28 -2.66
C ARG A 13 17.53 -27.28 -2.89
N ARG A 14 18.35 -27.21 -1.84
CA ARG A 14 19.83 -27.25 -1.97
C ARG A 14 20.31 -28.50 -2.71
N ARG A 15 19.78 -29.68 -2.40
CA ARG A 15 20.12 -30.94 -3.08
C ARG A 15 19.73 -30.96 -4.56
N ILE A 16 18.60 -30.36 -4.93
CA ILE A 16 18.21 -30.23 -6.34
C ILE A 16 19.11 -29.22 -7.05
N PHE A 17 19.38 -28.07 -6.44
CA PHE A 17 20.27 -27.06 -7.03
C PHE A 17 21.71 -27.55 -7.15
N SER A 18 22.21 -28.36 -6.21
CA SER A 18 23.58 -28.92 -6.28
C SER A 18 23.79 -29.84 -7.49
N ARG A 19 22.73 -30.47 -8.01
CA ARG A 19 22.76 -31.32 -9.20
C ARG A 19 22.69 -30.54 -10.53
N LEU A 20 22.34 -29.25 -10.48
CA LEU A 20 22.30 -28.40 -11.66
C LEU A 20 23.68 -27.79 -11.94
N THR A 21 24.08 -27.79 -13.21
CA THR A 21 25.26 -27.05 -13.68
C THR A 21 25.04 -25.54 -13.51
N GLN A 22 26.13 -24.76 -13.47
CA GLN A 22 26.04 -23.30 -13.34
C GLN A 22 25.17 -22.66 -14.43
N ALA A 23 25.31 -23.12 -15.68
CA ALA A 23 24.49 -22.66 -16.80
C ALA A 23 22.99 -22.98 -16.61
N GLN A 24 22.66 -24.16 -16.06
CA GLN A 24 21.28 -24.54 -15.75
C GLN A 24 20.69 -23.67 -14.63
N ARG A 25 21.48 -23.34 -13.60
CA ARG A 25 21.07 -22.45 -12.51
C ARG A 25 20.75 -21.05 -13.02
N GLN A 26 21.65 -20.46 -13.81
CA GLN A 26 21.45 -19.13 -14.40
C GLN A 26 20.20 -19.08 -15.28
N LYS A 27 19.96 -20.10 -16.10
CA LYS A 27 18.77 -20.16 -16.98
C LYS A 27 17.48 -20.34 -16.17
N LEU A 28 17.52 -21.11 -15.08
CA LEU A 28 16.39 -21.25 -14.16
C LEU A 28 16.10 -19.93 -13.44
N GLU A 29 17.12 -19.22 -12.97
CA GLU A 29 17.01 -17.89 -12.36
C GLU A 29 16.41 -16.88 -13.33
N GLN A 30 16.92 -16.78 -14.56
CA GLN A 30 16.35 -15.93 -15.61
C GLN A 30 14.87 -16.26 -15.89
N CYS A 31 14.50 -17.54 -15.92
CA CYS A 31 13.11 -17.95 -16.11
C CYS A 31 12.21 -17.58 -14.92
N LEU A 32 12.73 -17.67 -13.70
CA LEU A 32 12.01 -17.24 -12.48
C LEU A 32 11.83 -15.72 -12.47
N LEU A 33 12.87 -14.96 -12.82
CA LEU A 33 12.81 -13.49 -12.93
C LEU A 33 11.81 -13.05 -14.01
N ALA A 34 11.87 -13.64 -15.21
CA ALA A 34 10.92 -13.35 -16.29
C ALA A 34 9.46 -13.66 -15.90
N LYS A 35 9.23 -14.76 -15.16
CA LYS A 35 7.88 -15.08 -14.63
C LYS A 35 7.45 -14.13 -13.52
N CYS A 36 8.37 -13.70 -12.66
CA CYS A 36 8.09 -12.68 -11.66
C CYS A 36 7.71 -11.36 -12.32
N GLU A 37 8.34 -10.96 -13.42
CA GLU A 37 7.96 -9.77 -14.20
C GLU A 37 6.59 -9.88 -14.86
N VAL A 38 6.29 -11.01 -15.51
CA VAL A 38 4.94 -11.26 -16.08
C VAL A 38 3.88 -11.26 -14.98
N GLN A 39 4.17 -11.86 -13.83
CA GLN A 39 3.26 -11.85 -12.70
C GLN A 39 3.11 -10.42 -12.16
N ARG A 40 4.20 -9.63 -12.05
CA ARG A 40 4.18 -8.21 -11.64
C ARG A 40 3.33 -7.37 -12.60
N ARG A 41 3.46 -7.58 -13.91
CA ARG A 41 2.63 -6.92 -14.95
C ARG A 41 1.16 -7.33 -14.85
N ASN A 42 0.87 -8.60 -14.59
CA ASN A 42 -0.51 -9.05 -14.33
C ASN A 42 -1.09 -8.47 -13.02
N TRP A 43 -0.28 -8.31 -11.96
CA TRP A 43 -0.73 -7.61 -10.74
C TRP A 43 -0.92 -6.11 -10.95
N GLN A 44 -0.19 -5.50 -11.89
CA GLN A 44 -0.37 -4.10 -12.29
C GLN A 44 -1.57 -3.92 -13.25
N GLY A 45 -1.95 -4.95 -14.01
CA GLY A 45 -3.12 -4.98 -14.88
C GLY A 45 -4.43 -5.40 -14.19
N VAL A 46 -4.37 -6.03 -13.01
CA VAL A 46 -5.53 -6.11 -12.12
C VAL A 46 -5.72 -4.74 -11.49
N THR A 47 -6.50 -3.89 -12.16
CA THR A 47 -7.23 -2.84 -11.48
C THR A 47 -8.04 -3.53 -10.41
N VAL A 48 -7.53 -3.57 -9.18
CA VAL A 48 -8.38 -3.78 -8.02
C VAL A 48 -9.30 -2.59 -8.09
N VAL A 49 -10.50 -2.79 -8.66
CA VAL A 49 -11.63 -1.90 -8.44
C VAL A 49 -11.75 -1.89 -6.93
N ALA A 50 -11.13 -0.88 -6.32
CA ALA A 50 -11.35 -0.56 -4.93
C ALA A 50 -12.84 -0.28 -4.89
N ARG A 51 -13.63 -1.29 -4.51
CA ARG A 51 -15.00 -1.06 -4.07
C ARG A 51 -14.88 0.08 -3.08
N SER A 52 -15.44 1.22 -3.46
CA SER A 52 -15.68 2.34 -2.57
C SER A 52 -16.50 1.76 -1.43
N CYS A 53 -15.83 1.41 -0.32
CA CYS A 53 -16.51 1.18 0.93
C CYS A 53 -16.97 2.56 1.40
N ASP A 54 -18.10 3.03 0.86
CA ASP A 54 -18.99 3.85 1.65
C ASP A 54 -19.34 3.02 2.89
N GLU A 55 -18.93 3.54 4.04
CA GLU A 55 -19.13 2.91 5.34
C GLU A 55 -20.63 2.63 5.55
N GLU A 56 -21.02 1.36 5.54
CA GLU A 56 -22.22 0.91 6.25
C GLU A 56 -22.05 1.30 7.72
N ARG A 57 -22.77 2.35 8.12
CA ARG A 57 -23.02 2.66 9.52
C ARG A 57 -23.88 1.53 10.09
N ASP A 58 -23.31 0.79 11.03
CA ASP A 58 -24.05 -0.03 12.01
C ASP A 58 -24.95 0.91 12.84
N PRO A 59 -26.30 0.86 12.69
CA PRO A 59 -27.19 1.73 13.45
C PRO A 59 -27.50 1.20 14.87
N GLY A 60 -26.84 0.14 15.34
CA GLY A 60 -27.30 -0.62 16.52
C GLY A 60 -26.61 -0.38 17.87
N ARG A 61 -25.54 0.41 17.99
CA ARG A 61 -24.83 0.55 19.28
C ARG A 61 -25.16 1.84 20.03
N ARG A 62 -26.16 1.72 20.90
CA ARG A 62 -26.55 2.69 21.93
C ARG A 62 -25.39 2.86 22.94
N TRP A 63 -24.66 3.98 22.86
CA TRP A 63 -23.71 4.39 23.89
C TRP A 63 -24.42 5.32 24.87
N SER A 64 -24.49 4.91 26.14
CA SER A 64 -25.02 5.75 27.23
C SER A 64 -24.05 6.90 27.55
N PRO A 65 -24.53 8.13 27.77
CA PRO A 65 -23.66 9.26 28.09
C PRO A 65 -23.38 9.31 29.59
N LEU A 66 -22.14 9.01 29.99
CA LEU A 66 -21.62 9.46 31.28
C LEU A 66 -21.09 10.89 31.12
N ARG A 67 -21.71 11.79 31.88
CA ARG A 67 -21.45 13.24 31.93
C ARG A 67 -20.14 13.58 32.67
N ARG A 68 -19.61 14.74 32.26
CA ARG A 68 -18.81 15.76 32.97
C ARG A 68 -17.28 15.63 33.04
N GLY A 69 -16.68 16.81 32.82
CA GLY A 69 -15.25 17.12 32.87
C GLY A 69 -14.95 18.30 31.94
N HIS A 70 -15.42 19.50 32.27
CA HIS A 70 -15.05 20.74 31.57
C HIS A 70 -13.57 21.07 31.88
N GLY A 71 -12.76 21.19 30.83
CA GLY A 71 -11.40 21.73 30.88
C GLY A 71 -11.24 22.81 29.80
N PRO A 72 -10.46 23.88 30.03
CA PRO A 72 -10.46 25.06 29.18
C PRO A 72 -9.45 24.91 28.02
N SER A 73 -9.95 24.69 26.80
CA SER A 73 -9.37 25.17 25.54
C SER A 73 -10.28 24.72 24.37
N ASP A 74 -11.42 25.38 24.23
CA ASP A 74 -12.47 25.03 23.27
C ASP A 74 -12.50 26.06 22.13
N TRP A 75 -11.73 25.80 21.07
CA TRP A 75 -11.74 26.61 19.84
C TRP A 75 -12.07 25.77 18.59
N SER A 76 -12.59 24.55 18.73
CA SER A 76 -12.89 23.70 17.56
C SER A 76 -14.10 22.76 17.69
N ARG A 77 -14.97 22.92 18.69
CA ARG A 77 -16.25 22.19 18.75
C ARG A 77 -17.44 23.07 18.35
N ALA A 78 -17.38 23.65 17.16
CA ALA A 78 -18.61 23.72 16.38
C ALA A 78 -18.89 22.30 15.91
N LEU A 79 -19.94 21.67 16.46
CA LEU A 79 -20.37 20.34 16.08
C LEU A 79 -20.76 20.36 14.60
N CYS A 80 -19.83 19.99 13.71
CA CYS A 80 -20.15 19.57 12.35
C CYS A 80 -20.87 18.22 12.48
N GLN A 81 -22.14 18.24 12.85
CA GLN A 81 -22.98 17.06 12.72
C GLN A 81 -23.22 16.86 11.22
N PRO A 82 -22.88 15.69 10.64
CA PRO A 82 -23.47 15.32 9.36
C PRO A 82 -24.98 15.26 9.60
N HIS A 83 -25.69 16.26 9.07
CA HIS A 83 -27.13 16.42 9.24
C HIS A 83 -27.82 15.15 8.74
N SER A 84 -28.19 14.29 9.69
CA SER A 84 -29.00 13.10 9.48
C SER A 84 -30.42 13.47 9.88
N GLU A 85 -31.04 14.36 9.12
CA GLU A 85 -32.47 14.57 9.26
C GLU A 85 -33.17 14.06 8.00
N LYS A 86 -34.08 13.15 8.29
CA LYS A 86 -34.99 12.48 7.38
C LYS A 86 -35.87 13.55 6.72
N ALA A 87 -35.48 14.06 5.56
CA ALA A 87 -36.39 14.64 4.56
C ALA A 87 -35.63 15.00 3.28
N GLY A 88 -35.80 14.17 2.24
CA GLY A 88 -36.09 14.63 0.87
C GLY A 88 -35.07 15.42 0.05
N HIS A 89 -33.89 15.79 0.54
CA HIS A 89 -32.84 16.37 -0.30
C HIS A 89 -31.66 15.41 -0.35
N ALA A 90 -31.48 14.77 -1.50
CA ALA A 90 -30.30 13.98 -1.81
C ALA A 90 -29.07 14.80 -1.40
N GLN A 91 -28.40 14.39 -0.32
CA GLN A 91 -27.15 15.01 0.10
C GLN A 91 -26.23 14.99 -1.11
N SER A 92 -25.98 16.14 -1.71
CA SER A 92 -25.10 16.24 -2.86
C SER A 92 -23.73 15.80 -2.36
N GLN A 93 -23.33 14.58 -2.75
CA GLN A 93 -22.12 13.93 -2.26
C GLN A 93 -20.94 14.90 -2.39
N GLY A 94 -20.45 15.41 -1.25
CA GLY A 94 -19.32 16.32 -1.17
C GLY A 94 -19.60 17.76 -0.70
N VAL A 95 -20.84 18.21 -0.49
CA VAL A 95 -21.08 19.57 0.08
C VAL A 95 -21.49 19.49 1.56
N TYR A 96 -20.72 20.14 2.43
CA TYR A 96 -21.04 20.32 3.84
C TYR A 96 -21.81 21.61 4.05
N LYS A 97 -22.86 21.55 4.88
CA LYS A 97 -23.61 22.72 5.37
C LYS A 97 -23.25 22.98 6.82
N ARG A 98 -23.01 24.24 7.17
CA ARG A 98 -22.81 24.71 8.55
C ARG A 98 -23.62 25.96 8.80
N VAL A 99 -24.29 26.02 9.95
CA VAL A 99 -25.00 27.23 10.41
C VAL A 99 -24.19 27.86 11.52
N VAL A 100 -23.82 29.13 11.36
CA VAL A 100 -23.07 29.91 12.37
C VAL A 100 -23.76 31.25 12.55
N ALA A 101 -24.21 31.56 13.77
CA ALA A 101 -24.92 32.78 14.10
C ALA A 101 -26.11 33.07 13.15
N GLY A 102 -26.93 32.06 12.87
CA GLY A 102 -28.08 32.16 11.96
C GLY A 102 -27.73 32.17 10.46
N HIS A 103 -26.46 32.32 10.08
CA HIS A 103 -26.06 32.28 8.68
C HIS A 103 -25.70 30.86 8.24
N THR A 104 -26.25 30.44 7.10
CA THR A 104 -25.87 29.19 6.47
C THR A 104 -24.65 29.39 5.57
N SER A 105 -23.65 28.53 5.72
CA SER A 105 -22.46 28.46 4.88
C SER A 105 -22.27 27.04 4.38
N TYR A 106 -21.66 26.91 3.20
CA TYR A 106 -21.43 25.66 2.49
C TYR A 106 -19.96 25.50 2.12
N GLU A 107 -19.39 24.31 2.27
CA GLU A 107 -18.03 23.96 1.85
C GLU A 107 -18.09 22.72 0.96
N ALA A 108 -17.48 22.79 -0.23
CA ALA A 108 -17.32 21.62 -1.08
C ALA A 108 -16.04 20.88 -0.70
N THR A 109 -16.12 19.55 -0.63
CA THR A 109 -15.01 18.66 -0.30
C THR A 109 -15.05 17.43 -1.19
N CYS A 110 -13.87 16.86 -1.45
CA CYS A 110 -13.77 15.65 -2.25
C CYS A 110 -12.50 14.89 -1.87
N ARG A 111 -12.63 13.57 -1.75
CA ARG A 111 -11.49 12.70 -1.51
C ARG A 111 -10.98 12.11 -2.81
N THR A 112 -9.71 12.33 -3.07
CA THR A 112 -8.98 11.84 -4.25
C THR A 112 -7.77 11.04 -3.77
N GLY A 113 -8.00 9.74 -3.50
CA GLY A 113 -6.97 8.84 -2.98
C GLY A 113 -6.46 9.26 -1.58
N PRO A 114 -5.16 9.58 -1.45
CA PRO A 114 -4.59 10.07 -0.19
C PRO A 114 -4.88 11.55 0.06
N PHE A 115 -5.38 12.30 -0.93
CA PHE A 115 -5.66 13.73 -0.81
C PHE A 115 -7.13 13.96 -0.47
N ASN A 116 -7.39 14.91 0.42
CA ASN A 116 -8.73 15.42 0.70
C ASN A 116 -8.76 16.90 0.34
N LEU A 117 -9.48 17.23 -0.73
CA LEU A 117 -9.68 18.57 -1.27
C LEU A 117 -10.83 19.25 -0.55
N SER A 118 -10.71 20.57 -0.38
CA SER A 118 -11.71 21.43 0.26
C SER A 118 -11.65 22.84 -0.30
N THR A 119 -12.79 23.50 -0.43
CA THR A 119 -12.89 24.91 -0.86
C THR A 119 -13.05 25.86 0.32
N LYS A 120 -13.17 27.16 0.05
CA LYS A 120 -13.72 28.11 1.03
C LYS A 120 -15.17 27.80 1.35
N TRP A 121 -15.58 28.31 2.51
CA TRP A 121 -16.99 28.42 2.89
C TRP A 121 -17.65 29.53 2.05
N THR A 122 -18.82 29.25 1.49
CA THR A 122 -19.64 30.20 0.73
C THR A 122 -21.07 30.21 1.24
N ARG A 123 -21.76 31.36 1.14
CA ARG A 123 -23.19 31.47 1.50
C ARG A 123 -24.12 31.01 0.37
N SER A 124 -23.63 31.00 -0.86
CA SER A 124 -24.39 30.57 -2.03
C SER A 124 -24.29 29.05 -2.22
N TRP A 125 -25.43 28.36 -2.18
CA TRP A 125 -25.52 26.94 -2.48
C TRP A 125 -25.05 26.61 -3.90
N GLU A 126 -25.47 27.41 -4.88
CA GLU A 126 -25.08 27.23 -6.29
C GLU A 126 -23.57 27.34 -6.50
N ALA A 127 -22.92 28.27 -5.79
CA ALA A 127 -21.46 28.35 -5.81
C ALA A 127 -20.82 27.08 -5.23
N ALA A 128 -21.32 26.59 -4.09
CA ALA A 128 -20.81 25.35 -3.49
C ALA A 128 -21.05 24.13 -4.39
N GLU A 129 -22.16 24.08 -5.10
CA GLU A 129 -22.44 23.00 -6.06
C GLU A 129 -21.49 23.07 -7.27
N ARG A 130 -21.24 24.26 -7.82
CA ARG A 130 -20.23 24.47 -8.87
C ARG A 130 -18.85 24.03 -8.39
N PHE A 131 -18.45 24.40 -7.17
CA PHE A 131 -17.20 23.97 -6.57
C PHE A 131 -17.13 22.44 -6.45
N ALA A 132 -18.19 21.80 -5.99
CA ALA A 132 -18.26 20.35 -5.89
C ALA A 132 -18.14 19.65 -7.26
N LYS A 133 -18.69 20.24 -8.33
CA LYS A 133 -18.52 19.75 -9.71
C LYS A 133 -17.04 19.77 -10.12
N VAL A 134 -16.32 20.87 -9.87
CA VAL A 134 -14.87 20.96 -10.13
C VAL A 134 -14.09 19.91 -9.33
N LEU A 135 -14.37 19.76 -8.03
CA LEU A 135 -13.68 18.76 -7.21
C LEU A 135 -13.93 17.31 -7.68
N LYS A 136 -15.12 17.02 -8.21
CA LYS A 136 -15.45 15.72 -8.81
C LYS A 136 -14.71 15.52 -10.13
N GLY A 137 -14.58 16.55 -10.96
CA GLY A 137 -13.77 16.53 -12.18
C GLY A 137 -12.31 16.20 -11.88
N ILE A 138 -11.70 16.88 -10.90
CA ILE A 138 -10.33 16.61 -10.46
C ILE A 138 -10.20 15.15 -10.02
N ARG A 139 -11.11 14.67 -9.15
CA ARG A 139 -11.10 13.27 -8.69
C ARG A 139 -11.18 12.30 -9.86
N LYS A 140 -12.06 12.54 -10.82
CA LYS A 140 -12.26 11.67 -11.99
C LYS A 140 -10.97 11.55 -12.79
N ARG A 141 -10.29 12.66 -13.11
CA ARG A 141 -9.01 12.64 -13.86
C ARG A 141 -7.91 11.89 -13.13
N VAL A 142 -7.76 12.13 -11.83
CA VAL A 142 -6.74 11.41 -11.04
C VAL A 142 -6.99 9.90 -11.04
N LEU A 143 -8.25 9.46 -11.00
CA LEU A 143 -8.60 8.04 -11.05
C LEU A 143 -8.46 7.42 -12.45
N GLN A 144 -8.53 8.24 -13.51
CA GLN A 144 -8.39 7.78 -14.90
C GLN A 144 -6.95 7.79 -15.39
N SER A 145 -6.07 8.56 -14.76
CA SER A 145 -4.65 8.62 -15.09
C SER A 145 -3.93 7.34 -14.66
N SER A 146 -3.01 6.88 -15.51
CA SER A 146 -2.08 5.78 -15.21
C SER A 146 -0.74 6.26 -14.65
N ALA A 147 -0.52 7.57 -14.58
CA ALA A 147 0.71 8.16 -14.05
C ALA A 147 0.81 8.02 -12.53
N GLU A 148 1.95 8.45 -11.97
CA GLU A 148 2.10 8.50 -10.52
C GLU A 148 1.08 9.47 -9.90
N ILE A 149 0.50 9.08 -8.77
CA ILE A 149 -0.61 9.79 -8.12
C ILE A 149 -0.36 11.29 -7.92
N GLU A 150 0.89 11.70 -7.66
CA GLU A 150 1.28 13.10 -7.48
C GLU A 150 1.25 13.90 -8.78
N VAL A 151 1.76 13.29 -9.87
CA VAL A 151 1.75 13.87 -11.20
C VAL A 151 0.31 14.01 -11.68
N SER A 152 -0.46 12.92 -11.61
CA SER A 152 -1.88 12.93 -11.98
C SER A 152 -2.69 13.96 -11.18
N PHE A 153 -2.39 14.13 -9.88
CA PHE A 153 -3.07 15.11 -9.03
C PHE A 153 -2.75 16.54 -9.43
N ARG A 154 -1.47 16.84 -9.70
CA ARG A 154 -1.04 18.17 -10.17
C ARG A 154 -1.70 18.54 -11.50
N GLU A 155 -1.63 17.64 -12.47
CA GLU A 155 -2.20 17.83 -13.82
C GLU A 155 -3.72 17.98 -13.76
N ALA A 156 -4.41 17.12 -13.00
CA ALA A 156 -5.85 17.18 -12.86
C ALA A 156 -6.34 18.50 -12.26
N ILE A 157 -5.62 19.08 -11.29
CA ILE A 157 -5.95 20.40 -10.75
C ILE A 157 -5.78 21.48 -11.82
N ALA A 158 -4.64 21.50 -12.52
CA ALA A 158 -4.36 22.51 -13.54
C ALA A 158 -5.39 22.46 -14.68
N GLU A 159 -5.70 21.28 -15.19
CA GLU A 159 -6.63 21.08 -16.29
C GLU A 159 -8.07 21.47 -15.92
N GLU A 160 -8.58 21.02 -14.77
CA GLU A 160 -9.97 21.31 -14.37
C GLU A 160 -10.19 22.80 -14.08
N LEU A 161 -9.20 23.47 -13.50
CA LEU A 161 -9.26 24.91 -13.27
C LEU A 161 -9.21 25.69 -14.58
N TRP A 162 -8.36 25.28 -15.52
CA TRP A 162 -8.30 25.86 -16.85
C TRP A 162 -9.62 25.70 -17.61
N GLN A 163 -10.21 24.50 -17.61
CA GLN A 163 -11.47 24.22 -18.31
C GLN A 163 -12.67 24.99 -17.74
N THR A 164 -12.67 25.26 -16.44
CA THR A 164 -13.78 25.96 -15.77
C THR A 164 -13.59 27.48 -15.72
N GLY A 165 -12.40 27.97 -16.07
CA GLY A 165 -12.04 29.38 -15.95
C GLY A 165 -11.93 29.89 -14.52
N LEU A 166 -11.92 28.98 -13.52
CA LEU A 166 -11.80 29.33 -12.10
C LEU A 166 -10.34 29.33 -11.66
N LYS A 167 -9.97 30.30 -10.84
CA LYS A 167 -8.65 30.36 -10.22
C LYS A 167 -8.66 29.64 -8.86
N ALA A 168 -7.64 28.83 -8.61
CA ALA A 168 -7.53 28.02 -7.39
C ALA A 168 -7.65 28.87 -6.11
N ARG A 169 -6.95 30.00 -6.05
CA ARG A 169 -6.80 30.78 -4.81
C ARG A 169 -7.93 31.79 -4.64
N GLU A 170 -8.23 32.56 -5.67
CA GLU A 170 -9.17 33.68 -5.63
C GLU A 170 -10.62 33.18 -5.56
N ASP A 171 -10.99 32.28 -6.47
CA ASP A 171 -12.38 31.84 -6.61
C ASP A 171 -12.72 30.73 -5.62
N LEU A 172 -11.86 29.72 -5.51
CA LEU A 172 -12.13 28.52 -4.73
C LEU A 172 -11.52 28.54 -3.33
N ASN A 173 -10.41 29.27 -3.14
CA ASN A 173 -9.46 29.05 -2.04
C ASN A 173 -9.19 27.55 -1.84
N LEU A 174 -8.88 26.88 -2.96
CA LEU A 174 -8.73 25.45 -3.04
C LEU A 174 -7.54 25.02 -2.19
N ALA A 175 -7.79 24.10 -1.28
CA ALA A 175 -6.77 23.59 -0.38
C ALA A 175 -6.97 22.09 -0.16
N PHE A 176 -5.90 21.42 0.23
CA PHE A 176 -5.91 19.99 0.46
C PHE A 176 -5.16 19.60 1.72
N VAL A 177 -5.55 18.45 2.27
CA VAL A 177 -4.80 17.75 3.31
C VAL A 177 -4.41 16.38 2.81
N VAL A 178 -3.23 15.93 3.22
CA VAL A 178 -2.72 14.60 2.97
C VAL A 178 -3.18 13.68 4.09
N ARG A 179 -3.77 12.53 3.74
CA ARG A 179 -4.22 11.50 4.67
C ARG A 179 -3.27 10.31 4.62
N ILE A 180 -2.69 9.95 5.76
CA ILE A 180 -1.89 8.72 5.91
C ILE A 180 -2.56 7.77 6.89
N GLY A 181 -2.63 6.48 6.53
CA GLY A 181 -3.25 5.46 7.36
C GLY A 181 -2.40 5.16 8.60
N ALA A 182 -2.94 5.49 9.78
CA ALA A 182 -2.29 5.22 11.07
C ALA A 182 -3.24 4.57 12.08
N ARG A 183 -4.34 3.97 11.60
CA ARG A 183 -5.43 3.43 12.43
C ARG A 183 -4.93 2.42 13.46
N TYR A 184 -3.96 1.57 13.11
CA TYR A 184 -3.39 0.60 14.04
C TYR A 184 -2.74 1.27 15.27
N TRP A 185 -2.00 2.37 15.09
CA TRP A 185 -1.23 3.04 16.15
C TRP A 185 -2.05 4.04 16.96
N VAL A 186 -2.86 4.87 16.29
CA VAL A 186 -3.58 6.01 16.90
C VAL A 186 -5.11 5.95 16.73
N GLY A 187 -5.65 4.84 16.22
CA GLY A 187 -7.09 4.60 16.07
C GLY A 187 -7.75 5.33 14.89
N ARG A 188 -7.00 6.17 14.16
CA ARG A 188 -7.49 6.96 13.02
C ARG A 188 -6.41 7.20 11.96
N SER A 189 -6.81 7.71 10.79
CA SER A 189 -5.85 8.27 9.84
C SER A 189 -5.28 9.57 10.38
N LEU A 190 -4.00 9.84 10.11
CA LEU A 190 -3.40 11.14 10.36
C LEU A 190 -3.63 12.04 9.14
N GLU A 191 -3.80 13.33 9.42
CA GLU A 191 -3.96 14.38 8.42
C GLU A 191 -2.82 15.36 8.57
N SER A 192 -2.23 15.78 7.45
CA SER A 192 -1.24 16.85 7.41
C SER A 192 -1.89 18.22 7.72
N PRO A 193 -1.08 19.29 7.86
CA PRO A 193 -1.57 20.65 7.71
C PRO A 193 -2.31 20.84 6.37
N ARG A 194 -3.10 21.90 6.30
CA ARG A 194 -3.84 22.30 5.08
C ARG A 194 -2.89 23.09 4.17
N PHE A 195 -2.72 22.61 2.95
CA PHE A 195 -1.88 23.25 1.93
C PHE A 195 -2.76 23.88 0.86
N ALA A 196 -2.39 25.05 0.35
CA ALA A 196 -3.06 25.62 -0.82
C ALA A 196 -2.76 24.76 -2.06
N ALA A 197 -3.76 24.54 -2.90
CA ALA A 197 -3.64 23.74 -4.11
C ALA A 197 -3.08 24.55 -5.31
N SER A 198 -2.12 25.45 -5.04
CA SER A 198 -1.52 26.34 -6.03
C SER A 198 -0.09 26.72 -5.66
N GLY A 199 0.76 26.93 -6.67
CA GLY A 199 2.11 27.46 -6.49
C GLY A 199 3.01 26.62 -5.58
N LEU A 200 3.82 27.28 -4.75
CA LEU A 200 4.80 26.63 -3.88
C LEU A 200 4.15 25.74 -2.80
N ASP A 201 2.97 26.09 -2.31
CA ASP A 201 2.29 25.33 -1.26
C ASP A 201 1.78 23.97 -1.76
N LEU A 202 1.42 23.88 -3.05
CA LEU A 202 1.09 22.59 -3.68
C LEU A 202 2.28 21.64 -3.61
N GLU A 203 3.46 22.11 -4.01
CA GLU A 203 4.70 21.31 -3.97
C GLU A 203 5.11 20.94 -2.53
N ARG A 204 4.90 21.83 -1.56
CA ARG A 204 5.10 21.52 -0.14
C ARG A 204 4.18 20.40 0.34
N GLY A 205 2.90 20.44 -0.03
CA GLY A 205 1.94 19.39 0.31
C GLY A 205 2.25 18.05 -0.35
N LEU A 206 2.68 18.06 -1.62
CA LEU A 206 3.12 16.85 -2.34
C LEU A 206 4.42 16.27 -1.74
N SER A 207 5.38 17.13 -1.39
CA SER A 207 6.59 16.73 -0.67
C SER A 207 6.27 16.10 0.69
N ALA A 208 5.34 16.69 1.46
CA ALA A 208 4.86 16.13 2.71
C ALA A 208 4.24 14.73 2.51
N PHE A 209 3.46 14.54 1.44
CA PHE A 209 2.92 13.22 1.08
C PHE A 209 4.03 12.20 0.80
N ARG A 210 5.04 12.54 -0.02
CA ARG A 210 6.19 11.65 -0.29
C ARG A 210 6.90 11.24 0.99
N ARG A 211 7.22 12.21 1.85
CA ARG A 211 7.90 11.96 3.13
C ARG A 211 7.08 11.05 4.04
N LEU A 212 5.77 11.30 4.19
CA LEU A 212 4.88 10.46 5.00
C LEU A 212 4.77 9.03 4.45
N ARG A 213 4.65 8.90 3.13
CA ARG A 213 4.60 7.60 2.46
C ARG A 213 5.90 6.81 2.65
N GLN A 214 7.04 7.45 2.42
CA GLN A 214 8.37 6.84 2.64
C GLN A 214 8.60 6.46 4.11
N ALA A 215 8.22 7.32 5.06
CA ALA A 215 8.40 7.07 6.49
C ALA A 215 7.58 5.86 6.98
N ARG A 216 6.36 5.70 6.45
CA ARG A 216 5.54 4.51 6.69
C ARG A 216 6.21 3.24 6.15
N GLY A 217 7.02 3.37 5.10
CA GLY A 217 7.86 2.31 4.55
C GLY A 217 7.07 1.16 3.96
N ALA A 218 7.67 -0.04 3.98
CA ALA A 218 7.07 -1.27 3.43
C ALA A 218 5.89 -1.82 4.26
N VAL A 219 5.41 -1.09 5.27
CA VAL A 219 4.21 -1.49 6.01
C VAL A 219 3.04 -1.47 5.04
N PHE A 220 2.41 -2.64 4.89
CA PHE A 220 1.49 -2.94 3.80
C PHE A 220 0.46 -1.81 3.56
N GLU A 221 0.49 -1.27 2.34
CA GLU A 221 -0.40 -0.23 1.85
C GLU A 221 -1.64 -0.88 1.22
N GLY A 222 -2.72 -1.02 1.99
CA GLY A 222 -3.99 -1.50 1.45
C GLY A 222 -5.09 -1.52 2.50
N ALA A 223 -6.27 -1.95 2.08
CA ALA A 223 -7.40 -2.20 2.97
C ALA A 223 -7.08 -3.40 3.89
N CYS A 224 -6.29 -3.16 4.93
CA CYS A 224 -5.99 -4.13 5.97
C CYS A 224 -6.72 -3.75 7.24
N ASN A 225 -7.39 -4.74 7.82
CA ASN A 225 -7.74 -4.69 9.23
C ASN A 225 -6.47 -4.93 10.08
N GLU A 226 -6.58 -4.67 11.38
CA GLU A 226 -5.47 -4.78 12.33
C GLU A 226 -4.82 -6.17 12.32
N LEU A 227 -5.62 -7.23 12.12
CA LEU A 227 -5.12 -8.60 12.10
C LEU A 227 -4.32 -8.91 10.83
N SER A 228 -4.81 -8.49 9.65
CA SER A 228 -4.10 -8.67 8.37
C SER A 228 -2.75 -7.97 8.38
N LEU A 229 -2.62 -6.86 9.10
CA LEU A 229 -1.36 -6.16 9.27
C LEU A 229 -0.35 -7.00 10.08
N LEU A 230 -0.78 -7.52 11.23
CA LEU A 230 0.04 -8.39 12.10
C LEU A 230 0.39 -9.74 11.44
N MET A 231 -0.39 -10.20 10.46
CA MET A 231 -0.05 -11.40 9.69
C MET A 231 1.11 -11.17 8.70
N LYS A 232 1.38 -9.92 8.33
CA LYS A 232 2.41 -9.54 7.35
C LYS A 232 3.66 -8.94 7.98
N HIS A 233 3.50 -8.30 9.12
CA HIS A 233 4.55 -7.55 9.81
C HIS A 233 4.63 -8.00 11.27
N SER A 234 5.85 -8.15 11.76
CA SER A 234 6.11 -8.36 13.18
C SER A 234 5.74 -7.12 14.00
N PRO A 235 5.43 -7.29 15.30
CA PRO A 235 5.17 -6.15 16.18
C PRO A 235 6.34 -5.15 16.26
N GLY A 236 7.58 -5.62 16.14
CA GLY A 236 8.79 -4.78 16.12
C GLY A 236 8.83 -3.89 14.89
N GLU A 237 8.68 -4.46 13.69
CA GLU A 237 8.64 -3.70 12.43
C GLU A 237 7.54 -2.62 12.43
N LEU A 238 6.37 -2.94 13.00
CA LEU A 238 5.28 -1.98 13.14
C LEU A 238 5.59 -0.86 14.15
N SER A 239 6.37 -1.13 15.19
CA SER A 239 6.84 -0.13 16.15
C SER A 239 7.83 0.82 15.48
N ASP A 240 8.81 0.28 14.75
CA ASP A 240 9.84 1.07 14.08
C ASP A 240 9.24 1.95 12.97
N ALA A 241 8.31 1.40 12.19
CA ALA A 241 7.58 2.16 11.18
C ALA A 241 6.76 3.30 11.79
N TRP A 242 6.20 3.09 12.98
CA TRP A 242 5.48 4.14 13.69
C TRP A 242 6.40 5.25 14.16
N GLN A 243 7.56 4.93 14.75
CA GLN A 243 8.49 5.96 15.20
C GLN A 243 8.96 6.83 14.03
N ARG A 244 9.32 6.22 12.89
CA ARG A 244 9.67 6.97 11.67
C ARG A 244 8.53 7.86 11.19
N LEU A 245 7.31 7.32 11.10
CA LEU A 245 6.13 8.08 10.68
C LEU A 245 5.81 9.24 11.65
N ARG A 246 5.91 9.00 12.96
CA ARG A 246 5.69 9.98 14.02
C ARG A 246 6.67 11.14 13.91
N MET A 247 7.96 10.87 13.74
CA MET A 247 9.00 11.90 13.57
C MET A 247 8.71 12.77 12.34
N VAL A 248 8.53 12.16 11.17
CA VAL A 248 8.27 12.91 9.92
C VAL A 248 6.97 13.71 10.00
N TYR A 249 5.94 13.16 10.65
CA TYR A 249 4.69 13.89 10.87
C TYR A 249 4.91 15.14 11.73
N LEU A 250 5.67 15.04 12.82
CA LEU A 250 5.99 16.19 13.67
C LEU A 250 6.78 17.25 12.89
N ASP A 251 7.78 16.84 12.10
CA ASP A 251 8.57 17.77 11.27
C ASP A 251 7.70 18.52 10.27
N ILE A 252 6.71 17.86 9.64
CA ILE A 252 5.80 18.50 8.69
C ILE A 252 4.92 19.55 9.37
N TRP A 253 4.43 19.27 10.59
CA TRP A 253 3.62 20.22 11.35
C TRP A 253 4.45 21.41 11.85
N GLU A 254 5.69 21.17 12.26
CA GLU A 254 6.65 22.20 12.65
C GLU A 254 7.01 23.12 11.47
N GLN A 255 7.27 22.56 10.29
CA GLN A 255 7.48 23.32 9.05
C GLN A 255 6.27 24.16 8.63
N ALA A 256 5.07 23.77 9.05
CA ALA A 256 3.85 24.55 8.86
C ALA A 256 3.59 25.57 9.99
N GLY A 257 4.55 25.79 10.90
CA GLY A 257 4.50 26.80 11.95
C GLY A 257 3.77 26.35 13.23
N HIS A 258 3.47 25.07 13.40
CA HIS A 258 2.85 24.56 14.62
C HIS A 258 3.88 24.10 15.65
N SER A 259 3.61 24.32 16.94
CA SER A 259 4.45 23.79 18.03
C SER A 259 4.53 22.26 17.98
N ARG A 260 5.75 21.75 17.84
CA ARG A 260 6.08 20.33 17.82
C ARG A 260 5.57 19.61 19.07
N GLU A 261 5.75 20.21 20.24
CA GLU A 261 5.37 19.68 21.56
C GLU A 261 3.85 19.53 21.67
N ARG A 262 3.10 20.51 21.15
CA ARG A 262 1.63 20.46 21.14
C ARG A 262 1.13 19.32 20.26
N VAL A 263 1.72 19.13 19.09
CA VAL A 263 1.35 18.04 18.18
C VAL A 263 1.78 16.68 18.76
N ALA A 264 2.96 16.58 19.37
CA ALA A 264 3.44 15.38 20.04
C ALA A 264 2.51 14.94 21.18
N ARG A 265 2.14 15.85 22.10
CA ARG A 265 1.18 15.56 23.18
C ARG A 265 -0.17 15.06 22.66
N ARG A 266 -0.63 15.62 21.54
CA ARG A 266 -1.86 15.16 20.87
C ARG A 266 -1.71 13.72 20.36
N LEU A 267 -0.58 13.39 19.72
CA LEU A 267 -0.31 12.02 19.27
C LEU A 267 -0.23 11.05 20.44
N ASP A 268 0.47 11.41 21.52
CA ASP A 268 0.61 10.58 22.72
C ASP A 268 -0.75 10.26 23.35
N SER A 269 -1.65 11.24 23.40
CA SER A 269 -3.03 11.03 23.86
C SER A 269 -3.79 10.02 22.98
N LEU A 270 -3.62 10.07 21.65
CA LEU A 270 -4.26 9.12 20.74
C LEU A 270 -3.65 7.72 20.86
N GLU A 271 -2.34 7.63 20.99
CA GLU A 271 -1.64 6.36 21.20
C GLU A 271 -2.04 5.68 22.50
N ALA A 272 -2.16 6.46 23.58
CA ALA A 272 -2.63 5.99 24.88
C ALA A 272 -4.05 5.43 24.79
N LYS A 273 -4.96 6.15 24.10
CA LYS A 273 -6.34 5.68 23.86
C LYS A 273 -6.39 4.39 23.03
N GLN A 274 -5.49 4.24 22.06
CA GLN A 274 -5.46 3.07 21.17
C GLN A 274 -4.68 1.87 21.76
N LYS A 275 -3.87 2.08 22.81
CA LYS A 275 -3.03 1.05 23.45
C LYS A 275 -3.81 -0.22 23.84
N PRO A 276 -4.98 -0.17 24.50
CA PRO A 276 -5.71 -1.38 24.88
C PRO A 276 -6.12 -2.23 23.68
N ARG A 277 -6.60 -1.60 22.59
CA ARG A 277 -6.95 -2.30 21.34
C ARG A 277 -5.74 -2.98 20.69
N ARG A 278 -4.60 -2.29 20.62
CA ARG A 278 -3.35 -2.88 20.11
C ARG A 278 -2.93 -4.11 20.91
N LEU A 279 -2.99 -4.03 22.25
CA LEU A 279 -2.66 -5.17 23.11
C LEU A 279 -3.62 -6.34 22.89
N GLN A 280 -4.91 -6.08 22.71
CA GLN A 280 -5.89 -7.13 22.40
C GLN A 280 -5.63 -7.76 21.02
N ALA A 281 -5.36 -6.96 19.99
CA ALA A 281 -5.02 -7.44 18.66
C ALA A 281 -3.75 -8.32 18.69
N LEU A 282 -2.74 -7.90 19.45
CA LEU A 282 -1.51 -8.67 19.64
C LEU A 282 -1.76 -10.01 20.35
N ARG A 283 -2.59 -10.04 21.40
CA ARG A 283 -2.98 -11.28 22.09
C ARG A 283 -3.67 -12.25 21.13
N ARG A 284 -4.64 -11.77 20.35
CA ARG A 284 -5.36 -12.57 19.33
C ARG A 284 -4.40 -13.12 18.28
N TRP A 285 -3.48 -12.29 17.80
CA TRP A 285 -2.46 -12.71 16.83
C TRP A 285 -1.55 -13.82 17.40
N ARG A 286 -1.06 -13.68 18.64
CA ARG A 286 -0.24 -14.71 19.32
C ARG A 286 -1.00 -16.03 19.46
N ALA A 287 -2.23 -15.99 19.95
CA ALA A 287 -3.08 -17.17 20.11
C ALA A 287 -3.28 -17.90 18.76
N ARG A 288 -3.60 -17.15 17.70
CA ARG A 288 -3.77 -17.71 16.34
C ARG A 288 -2.49 -18.34 15.82
N ARG A 289 -1.33 -17.73 16.08
CA ARG A 289 -0.03 -18.28 15.70
C ARG A 289 0.29 -19.58 16.43
N THR A 290 -0.01 -19.67 17.71
CA THR A 290 0.15 -20.91 18.49
C THR A 290 -0.79 -22.00 17.98
N GLN A 291 -2.05 -21.66 17.72
CA GLN A 291 -3.03 -22.59 17.16
C GLN A 291 -2.58 -23.12 15.79
N MET A 292 -2.13 -22.26 14.87
CA MET A 292 -1.61 -22.68 13.57
C MET A 292 -0.38 -23.59 13.70
N ALA A 293 0.51 -23.32 14.64
CA ALA A 293 1.66 -24.17 14.91
C ALA A 293 1.23 -25.56 15.46
N ALA A 294 0.25 -25.60 16.37
CA ALA A 294 -0.32 -26.83 16.90
C ALA A 294 -1.04 -27.64 15.82
N SER A 295 -1.90 -27.01 15.01
CA SER A 295 -2.58 -27.66 13.88
C SER A 295 -1.59 -28.21 12.85
N ARG A 296 -0.48 -27.50 12.58
CA ARG A 296 0.59 -28.01 11.71
C ARG A 296 1.27 -29.24 12.29
N ARG A 297 1.51 -29.28 13.60
CA ARG A 297 2.08 -30.45 14.29
C ARG A 297 1.12 -31.64 14.29
N GLN A 298 -0.18 -31.40 14.47
CA GLN A 298 -1.22 -32.45 14.47
C GLN A 298 -1.58 -32.95 13.06
N ALA A 299 -1.41 -32.13 12.02
CA ALA A 299 -1.58 -32.56 10.63
C ALA A 299 -0.41 -33.41 10.12
N TRP A 300 0.78 -33.28 10.74
CA TRP A 300 2.00 -33.98 10.34
C TRP A 300 2.07 -35.50 10.65
N PRO A 301 1.41 -36.11 11.65
CA PRO A 301 1.63 -37.53 11.97
C PRO A 301 0.93 -38.49 11.00
N LYS A 302 -0.09 -38.04 10.24
CA LYS A 302 -0.83 -38.92 9.31
C LYS A 302 -0.12 -39.13 7.95
N SER A 303 0.95 -38.39 7.66
CA SER A 303 1.82 -38.66 6.50
C SER A 303 2.95 -39.66 6.82
N GLY A 304 2.94 -40.31 7.99
CA GLY A 304 3.84 -41.43 8.31
C GLY A 304 3.75 -42.62 7.34
N ARG A 305 2.70 -42.71 6.51
CA ARG A 305 2.62 -43.64 5.36
C ARG A 305 3.24 -43.13 4.05
N LEU A 306 3.90 -41.96 4.07
CA LEU A 306 4.55 -41.34 2.92
C LEU A 306 6.03 -41.04 3.19
N ARG A 307 6.76 -41.92 3.90
CA ARG A 307 8.23 -41.91 3.80
C ARG A 307 8.70 -42.08 2.34
N GLY A 308 7.95 -42.83 1.52
CA GLY A 308 8.15 -42.87 0.06
C GLY A 308 7.62 -41.65 -0.71
N GLY A 309 6.84 -40.76 -0.07
CA GLY A 309 6.26 -39.59 -0.72
C GLY A 309 7.26 -38.46 -0.94
N SER A 310 8.24 -38.27 -0.05
CA SER A 310 9.32 -37.27 -0.25
C SER A 310 10.19 -37.66 -1.44
N GLU A 311 10.57 -38.95 -1.54
CA GLU A 311 11.31 -39.47 -2.69
C GLU A 311 10.46 -39.41 -3.97
N ALA A 312 9.18 -39.75 -3.91
CA ALA A 312 8.30 -39.64 -5.08
C ALA A 312 8.11 -38.18 -5.54
N LEU A 313 8.02 -37.22 -4.61
CA LEU A 313 7.90 -35.78 -4.94
C LEU A 313 9.21 -35.23 -5.47
N GLN A 314 10.35 -35.68 -4.93
CA GLN A 314 11.68 -35.38 -5.45
C GLN A 314 11.86 -35.96 -6.86
N ALA A 315 11.57 -37.24 -7.07
CA ALA A 315 11.61 -37.90 -8.38
C ALA A 315 10.63 -37.28 -9.38
N ARG A 316 9.48 -36.77 -8.94
CA ARG A 316 8.56 -35.99 -9.79
C ARG A 316 9.15 -34.62 -10.14
N CYS A 317 9.81 -33.94 -9.21
CA CYS A 317 10.48 -32.68 -9.50
C CYS A 317 11.68 -32.86 -10.45
N GLU A 318 12.47 -33.91 -10.24
CA GLU A 318 13.60 -34.28 -11.12
C GLU A 318 13.10 -34.62 -12.54
N ARG A 319 12.07 -35.47 -12.68
CA ARG A 319 11.45 -35.75 -13.99
C ARG A 319 10.91 -34.50 -14.67
N LEU A 320 10.24 -33.61 -13.94
CA LEU A 320 9.72 -32.36 -14.50
C LEU A 320 10.85 -31.38 -14.90
N LEU A 321 11.97 -31.38 -14.17
CA LEU A 321 13.16 -30.61 -14.53
C LEU A 321 13.82 -31.16 -15.80
N GLU A 322 13.97 -32.48 -15.93
CA GLU A 322 14.47 -33.13 -17.14
C GLU A 322 13.56 -32.91 -18.35
N GLN A 323 12.23 -33.06 -18.19
CA GLN A 323 11.27 -32.77 -19.25
C GLN A 323 11.28 -31.29 -19.66
N TRP A 324 11.45 -30.39 -18.69
CA TRP A 324 11.58 -28.97 -19.00
C TRP A 324 12.88 -28.68 -19.74
N TRP A 325 14.00 -29.27 -19.30
CA TRP A 325 15.29 -29.10 -19.95
C TRP A 325 15.29 -29.63 -21.39
N THR A 326 14.80 -30.84 -21.61
CA THR A 326 14.70 -31.45 -22.96
C THR A 326 13.83 -30.61 -23.89
N LYS A 327 12.69 -30.09 -23.42
CA LYS A 327 11.81 -29.20 -24.22
C LYS A 327 12.42 -27.83 -24.50
N THR A 328 13.14 -27.25 -23.53
CA THR A 328 13.73 -25.92 -23.67
C THR A 328 15.03 -25.95 -24.47
N CYS A 329 15.81 -27.04 -24.35
CA CYS A 329 17.02 -27.28 -25.14
C CYS A 329 16.67 -27.48 -26.62
N ARG A 330 15.63 -28.26 -26.96
CA ARG A 330 15.14 -28.40 -28.34
C ARG A 330 14.68 -27.08 -28.98
N LYS A 331 14.18 -26.13 -28.17
CA LYS A 331 13.74 -24.82 -28.66
C LYS A 331 14.88 -23.80 -28.80
N CYS A 332 15.94 -23.91 -28.01
CA CYS A 332 17.10 -23.01 -28.09
C CYS A 332 18.18 -23.52 -29.05
N CYS A 333 18.36 -24.83 -29.15
CA CYS A 333 19.23 -25.47 -30.13
C CYS A 333 18.37 -25.80 -31.35
N GLY A 334 17.91 -24.77 -32.07
CA GLY A 334 17.10 -24.95 -33.27
C GLY A 334 17.83 -25.87 -34.25
N GLY A 335 17.30 -27.08 -34.45
CA GLY A 335 17.50 -27.90 -35.65
C GLY A 335 18.93 -28.09 -36.19
N VAL A 336 19.99 -27.89 -35.42
CA VAL A 336 21.34 -28.25 -35.89
C VAL A 336 21.42 -29.76 -35.81
N GLY A 337 21.50 -30.38 -37.00
CA GLY A 337 21.36 -31.81 -37.22
C GLY A 337 22.18 -32.68 -36.26
N GLN A 338 21.67 -33.89 -36.02
CA GLN A 338 22.43 -34.94 -35.33
C GLN A 338 23.85 -35.00 -35.91
N PRO A 339 24.91 -34.97 -35.08
CA PRO A 339 26.24 -35.30 -35.57
C PRO A 339 26.21 -36.79 -35.91
N THR A 340 26.20 -37.10 -37.20
CA THR A 340 26.52 -38.45 -37.67
C THR A 340 27.91 -38.80 -37.17
N ALA A 341 28.02 -40.00 -36.62
CA ALA A 341 29.22 -40.54 -36.01
C ALA A 341 30.29 -40.84 -37.06
N GLN A 342 30.89 -39.81 -37.68
CA GLN A 342 32.01 -39.95 -38.62
C GLN A 342 32.74 -38.62 -38.75
N LYS A 343 33.67 -38.35 -37.81
CA LYS A 343 34.91 -37.57 -38.04
C LYS A 343 35.70 -37.50 -36.72
N LYS A 344 36.28 -38.64 -36.34
CA LYS A 344 37.51 -38.69 -35.55
C LYS A 344 38.67 -38.68 -36.54
N ALA A 345 39.31 -37.54 -36.75
CA ALA A 345 40.71 -37.46 -37.17
C ALA A 345 41.20 -36.01 -37.22
N LYS A 346 42.39 -35.80 -36.63
CA LYS A 346 43.33 -34.70 -36.87
C LYS A 346 42.85 -33.28 -36.59
N ILE A 347 43.12 -32.78 -35.38
CA ILE A 347 43.90 -31.55 -35.19
C ILE A 347 44.78 -31.75 -33.94
N THR A 348 46.02 -32.17 -34.18
CA THR A 348 47.15 -31.99 -33.27
C THR A 348 47.76 -30.61 -33.52
N GLY A 349 48.02 -29.86 -32.45
CA GLY A 349 49.02 -28.79 -32.45
C GLY A 349 48.48 -27.36 -32.42
N CYS A 350 48.37 -26.80 -31.21
CA CYS A 350 48.82 -25.43 -30.93
C CYS A 350 48.98 -25.30 -29.42
N GLY A 351 50.24 -25.23 -28.99
CA GLY A 351 50.60 -24.87 -27.63
C GLY A 351 50.39 -23.37 -27.41
N MET A 352 49.98 -23.02 -26.20
CA MET A 352 50.31 -21.73 -25.60
C MET A 352 50.69 -21.98 -24.14
N THR A 353 51.84 -21.45 -23.79
CA THR A 353 52.50 -21.45 -22.49
C THR A 353 51.75 -20.59 -21.45
N PRO A 354 51.93 -20.85 -20.14
CA PRO A 354 51.39 -20.01 -19.09
C PRO A 354 52.33 -18.84 -18.79
N VAL A 355 51.80 -17.62 -18.77
CA VAL A 355 52.47 -16.45 -18.18
C VAL A 355 52.17 -16.45 -16.68
N GLY A 356 53.24 -16.40 -15.89
CA GLY A 356 53.24 -16.51 -14.44
C GLY A 356 52.76 -15.26 -13.69
N VAL A 357 52.52 -15.47 -12.41
CA VAL A 357 52.28 -14.47 -11.36
C VAL A 357 53.27 -14.75 -10.22
N CYS A 358 54.05 -13.72 -9.84
CA CYS A 358 54.81 -13.45 -8.60
C CYS A 358 55.84 -12.36 -8.98
N MET A 359 56.01 -11.20 -8.34
CA MET A 359 55.55 -10.60 -7.08
C MET A 359 54.93 -9.23 -7.32
#